data_AF-A0A0J6IL35-F1
#
_entry.id   AF-A0A0J6IL35-F1
#
_cell.length_a   1.000
_cell.length_b   1.000
_cell.length_c   1.000
_cell.angle_alpha   90.00
_cell.angle_beta   90.00
_cell.angle_gamma   90.00
#
_symmetry.space_group_name_H-M   'P 1'
#
loop_
_entity.id
_entity.type
_entity.pdbx_description
1 polymer ?
#
loop_
_entity_poly.entity_id
_entity_poly.type
_entity_poly.pdbx_seq_one_letter_code
_entity_poly.pdbx_strand_id
1 'polypeptide(L)'
;MTSVLAHQPCWRDLSADVTDTRLTLALGHEPLIDLRLERGEGLNVYLGDHRAAPSLQAVWAGCYWLLASDPHCQQLTWHLSQPPHEALLDGLLLATDIAGQYTCLRSLFWQRPQPWLGETVAPAYPLHMVISAGKRHPLRAPKPEGEVYRRFDSRLGQWISLRTLDIELDLERFSRWQNTPRVMDFWEEGGTLERHRQFLETLAADPHTLTLIGCFDDQPFAYFEAYWAKEDRIAPFYDVDDFDRGIHMLVGEQAHRGPHKVASWLSALTHYLFLADPRTRRVVAEPRADNAKMIGYMQAQGYHCEKEFNFPHKRAALMMQSRERFFDGCSLL
;
A
#
# COMPACT_ATOMS: atom_id res chain seq x y z
N MET A 1 -1.40 -37.15 -6.55
CA MET A 1 -0.78 -36.31 -5.49
C MET A 1 -0.92 -34.87 -5.93
N THR A 2 -2.13 -34.35 -5.76
CA THR A 2 -2.56 -33.03 -6.24
C THR A 2 -2.25 -32.00 -5.16
N SER A 3 -1.38 -31.06 -5.50
CA SER A 3 -1.13 -29.83 -4.76
C SER A 3 -2.45 -29.09 -4.56
N VAL A 4 -2.96 -29.08 -3.33
CA VAL A 4 -4.08 -28.22 -2.93
C VAL A 4 -3.48 -26.83 -2.72
N LEU A 5 -3.60 -25.98 -3.74
CA LEU A 5 -3.35 -24.55 -3.66
C LEU A 5 -4.30 -23.98 -2.60
N ALA A 6 -3.75 -23.61 -1.45
CA ALA A 6 -4.48 -22.97 -0.38
C ALA A 6 -4.99 -21.60 -0.85
N HIS A 7 -6.29 -21.43 -0.79
CA HIS A 7 -7.04 -20.33 -1.40
C HIS A 7 -6.72 -18.95 -0.77
N GLN A 8 -6.06 -18.10 -1.57
CA GLN A 8 -6.12 -16.63 -1.75
C GLN A 8 -6.68 -15.74 -0.63
N PRO A 9 -6.06 -14.57 -0.42
CA PRO A 9 -6.82 -13.38 -0.02
C PRO A 9 -6.75 -12.27 -1.09
N CYS A 10 -7.76 -12.26 -1.96
CA CYS A 10 -8.12 -11.24 -2.95
C CYS A 10 -9.67 -11.23 -3.07
N TRP A 11 -10.37 -10.81 -2.01
CA TRP A 11 -11.81 -11.11 -1.82
C TRP A 11 -12.77 -10.33 -2.72
N ARG A 12 -12.84 -10.61 -4.02
CA ARG A 12 -13.89 -10.09 -4.92
C ARG A 12 -15.30 -10.49 -4.48
N ASP A 13 -15.42 -11.62 -3.79
CA ASP A 13 -16.70 -12.24 -3.41
C ASP A 13 -17.03 -12.11 -1.92
N LEU A 14 -16.36 -11.22 -1.18
CA LEU A 14 -16.76 -10.89 0.21
C LEU A 14 -18.03 -10.04 0.16
N SER A 15 -19.12 -10.58 0.70
CA SER A 15 -20.37 -9.87 0.88
C SER A 15 -20.64 -9.62 2.36
N ALA A 16 -21.38 -8.56 2.65
CA ALA A 16 -21.76 -8.22 4.00
C ALA A 16 -23.23 -7.82 4.07
N ASP A 17 -23.89 -8.29 5.13
CA ASP A 17 -25.16 -7.77 5.60
C ASP A 17 -24.92 -7.05 6.93
N VAL A 18 -25.29 -5.77 6.99
CA VAL A 18 -24.87 -4.85 8.05
C VAL A 18 -26.08 -4.12 8.60
N THR A 19 -26.20 -4.15 9.92
CA THR A 19 -27.14 -3.34 10.71
C THR A 19 -26.37 -2.63 11.82
N ASP A 20 -27.04 -1.75 12.58
CA ASP A 20 -26.39 -1.03 13.68
C ASP A 20 -25.83 -1.95 14.79
N THR A 21 -26.36 -3.17 14.90
CA THR A 21 -26.03 -4.11 15.99
C THR A 21 -25.51 -5.46 15.51
N ARG A 22 -25.40 -5.68 14.19
CA ARG A 22 -25.00 -6.97 13.62
C ARG A 22 -24.25 -6.81 12.31
N LEU A 23 -23.23 -7.64 12.11
CA LEU A 23 -22.49 -7.78 10.87
C LEU A 23 -22.41 -9.28 10.51
N THR A 24 -22.96 -9.65 9.36
CA THR A 24 -22.77 -10.99 8.79
C THR A 24 -21.90 -10.86 7.55
N LEU A 25 -20.82 -11.64 7.47
CA LEU A 25 -19.96 -11.72 6.28
C LEU A 25 -20.08 -13.11 5.66
N ALA A 26 -20.06 -13.15 4.33
CA ALA A 26 -20.00 -14.39 3.56
C ALA A 26 -18.95 -14.28 2.44
N LEU A 27 -18.29 -15.39 2.12
CA LEU A 27 -17.40 -15.53 0.97
C LEU A 27 -18.10 -16.34 -0.11
N GLY A 28 -18.44 -15.69 -1.22
CA GLY A 28 -19.33 -16.27 -2.22
C GLY A 28 -20.69 -16.59 -1.60
N HIS A 29 -21.03 -17.86 -1.52
CA HIS A 29 -22.28 -18.33 -0.89
C HIS A 29 -22.08 -18.93 0.51
N GLU A 30 -20.84 -19.01 0.99
CA GLU A 30 -20.52 -19.64 2.28
C GLU A 30 -20.46 -18.58 3.39
N PRO A 31 -21.22 -18.74 4.49
CA PRO A 31 -21.11 -17.86 5.65
C PRO A 31 -19.69 -17.89 6.24
N LEU A 32 -19.09 -16.71 6.44
CA LEU A 32 -17.74 -16.57 7.00
C LEU A 32 -17.78 -16.26 8.49
N ILE A 33 -18.54 -15.24 8.90
CA ILE A 33 -18.67 -14.85 10.30
C ILE A 33 -19.99 -14.11 10.55
N ASP A 34 -20.57 -14.31 11.72
CA ASP A 34 -21.71 -13.56 12.22
C ASP A 34 -21.31 -12.88 13.53
N LEU A 35 -21.49 -11.57 13.60
CA LEU A 35 -20.99 -10.71 14.65
C LEU A 35 -22.11 -9.86 15.22
N ARG A 36 -22.16 -9.79 16.55
CA ARG A 36 -22.99 -8.84 17.29
C ARG A 36 -22.12 -7.65 17.70
N LEU A 37 -22.63 -6.44 17.47
CA LEU A 37 -21.90 -5.18 17.65
C LEU A 37 -22.53 -4.36 18.78
N GLU A 38 -21.70 -3.84 19.68
CA GLU A 38 -22.13 -2.90 20.73
C GLU A 38 -21.21 -1.68 20.75
N ARG A 39 -21.80 -0.48 20.71
CA ARG A 39 -21.06 0.79 20.78
C ARG A 39 -20.93 1.24 22.24
N GLY A 40 -19.70 1.57 22.66
CA GLY A 40 -19.34 2.12 23.98
C GLY A 40 -18.14 3.05 23.87
N GLU A 41 -17.14 2.91 24.76
CA GLU A 41 -15.80 3.58 24.62
C GLU A 41 -14.98 3.06 23.41
N GLY A 42 -15.63 2.32 22.50
CA GLY A 42 -15.11 1.72 21.29
C GLY A 42 -16.20 0.85 20.65
N LEU A 43 -15.84 0.07 19.63
CA LEU A 43 -16.74 -0.92 19.04
C LEU A 43 -16.44 -2.30 19.64
N ASN A 44 -17.36 -2.81 20.45
CA ASN A 44 -17.30 -4.17 20.99
C ASN A 44 -17.88 -5.14 19.98
N VAL A 45 -17.15 -6.24 19.74
CA VAL A 45 -17.42 -7.25 18.74
C VAL A 45 -17.53 -8.61 19.43
N TYR A 46 -18.70 -9.23 19.32
CA TYR A 46 -18.98 -10.55 19.88
C TYR A 46 -19.34 -11.50 18.74
N LEU A 47 -19.01 -12.79 18.89
CA LEU A 47 -19.55 -13.81 17.98
C LEU A 47 -21.07 -13.92 18.16
N GLY A 48 -21.78 -14.12 17.06
CA GLY A 48 -23.20 -14.50 17.06
C GLY A 48 -23.44 -15.89 17.66
N ASP A 49 -24.68 -16.37 17.59
CA ASP A 49 -25.17 -17.53 18.36
C ASP A 49 -24.50 -18.89 18.02
N HIS A 50 -23.62 -18.95 17.02
CA HIS A 50 -22.87 -20.16 16.65
C HIS A 50 -21.47 -20.20 17.32
N ARG A 51 -21.34 -21.04 18.35
CA ARG A 51 -20.21 -21.13 19.32
C ARG A 51 -18.90 -21.77 18.82
N ALA A 52 -18.67 -21.91 17.51
CA ALA A 52 -17.38 -22.40 17.03
C ALA A 52 -16.33 -21.29 17.16
N ALA A 53 -15.09 -21.64 17.52
CA ALA A 53 -13.99 -20.67 17.48
C ALA A 53 -13.82 -20.17 16.03
N PRO A 54 -13.74 -18.83 15.80
CA PRO A 54 -13.66 -18.29 14.46
C PRO A 54 -12.29 -18.65 13.86
N SER A 55 -12.21 -18.74 12.53
CA SER A 55 -10.92 -18.87 11.85
C SER A 55 -10.17 -17.52 11.85
N LEU A 56 -8.85 -17.54 11.63
CA LEU A 56 -8.07 -16.31 11.43
C LEU A 56 -8.67 -15.43 10.32
N GLN A 57 -9.07 -16.07 9.21
CA GLN A 57 -9.70 -15.41 8.07
C GLN A 57 -11.00 -14.71 8.45
N ALA A 58 -11.84 -15.35 9.27
CA ALA A 58 -13.10 -14.80 9.75
C ALA A 58 -12.89 -13.56 10.64
N VAL A 59 -11.96 -13.64 11.60
CA VAL A 59 -11.58 -12.50 12.46
C VAL A 59 -10.99 -11.36 11.61
N TRP A 60 -10.11 -11.70 10.67
CA TRP A 60 -9.49 -10.72 9.77
C TRP A 60 -10.55 -9.98 8.94
N ALA A 61 -11.48 -10.70 8.32
CA ALA A 61 -12.53 -10.10 7.49
C ALA A 61 -13.47 -9.21 8.31
N GLY A 62 -13.82 -9.62 9.54
CA GLY A 62 -14.55 -8.78 10.49
C GLY A 62 -13.82 -7.48 10.82
N CYS A 63 -12.51 -7.58 11.12
CA CYS A 63 -11.69 -6.39 11.38
C CYS A 63 -11.59 -5.49 10.15
N TYR A 64 -11.34 -6.06 8.97
CA TYR A 64 -11.26 -5.33 7.71
C TYR A 64 -12.54 -4.54 7.46
N TRP A 65 -13.70 -5.21 7.50
CA TRP A 65 -14.98 -4.58 7.20
C TRP A 65 -15.27 -3.43 8.17
N LEU A 66 -15.15 -3.67 9.48
CA LEU A 66 -15.45 -2.68 10.51
C LEU A 66 -14.50 -1.46 10.47
N LEU A 67 -13.19 -1.70 10.30
CA LEU A 67 -12.20 -0.63 10.22
C LEU A 67 -12.29 0.13 8.88
N ALA A 68 -12.54 -0.56 7.76
CA ALA A 68 -12.65 0.09 6.45
C ALA A 68 -13.97 0.86 6.27
N SER A 69 -15.02 0.52 7.03
CA SER A 69 -16.31 1.21 6.97
C SER A 69 -16.37 2.48 7.84
N ASP A 70 -15.59 2.55 8.91
CA ASP A 70 -15.55 3.71 9.81
C ASP A 70 -14.10 4.19 10.05
N PRO A 71 -13.68 5.28 9.39
CA PRO A 71 -12.33 5.82 9.54
C PRO A 71 -12.05 6.36 10.96
N HIS A 72 -13.09 6.66 11.74
CA HIS A 72 -12.97 7.14 13.11
C HIS A 72 -12.82 5.98 14.11
N CYS A 73 -13.14 4.74 13.71
CA CYS A 73 -12.92 3.56 14.51
C CYS A 73 -11.42 3.22 14.55
N GLN A 74 -10.74 3.64 15.63
CA GLN A 74 -9.31 3.34 15.85
C GLN A 74 -9.07 2.00 16.53
N GLN A 75 -10.11 1.39 17.10
CA GLN A 75 -10.01 0.18 17.89
C GLN A 75 -11.30 -0.66 17.84
N LEU A 76 -11.12 -1.96 17.72
CA LEU A 76 -12.16 -2.98 17.97
C LEU A 76 -11.82 -3.77 19.22
N THR A 77 -12.82 -4.04 20.04
CA THR A 77 -12.70 -4.90 21.22
C THR A 77 -13.42 -6.22 20.94
N TRP A 78 -12.66 -7.27 20.72
CA TRP A 78 -13.15 -8.63 20.46
C TRP A 78 -13.37 -9.40 21.75
N HIS A 79 -14.54 -10.01 21.89
CA HIS A 79 -14.89 -10.89 23.00
C HIS A 79 -14.90 -12.33 22.52
N LEU A 80 -13.82 -13.06 22.78
CA LEU A 80 -13.57 -14.41 22.30
C LEU A 80 -13.12 -15.30 23.46
N SER A 81 -13.79 -16.43 23.68
CA SER A 81 -13.32 -17.43 24.66
C SER A 81 -11.98 -18.03 24.24
N GLN A 82 -11.79 -18.25 22.94
CA GLN A 82 -10.58 -18.78 22.32
C GLN A 82 -10.35 -18.07 20.98
N PRO A 83 -9.41 -17.12 20.88
CA PRO A 83 -9.05 -16.53 19.59
C PRO A 83 -8.19 -17.51 18.77
N PRO A 84 -8.13 -17.34 17.44
CA PRO A 84 -7.09 -17.98 16.63
C PRO A 84 -5.71 -17.64 17.18
N HIS A 85 -4.87 -18.64 17.42
CA HIS A 85 -3.53 -18.42 17.98
C HIS A 85 -2.67 -17.54 17.06
N GLU A 86 -2.81 -17.73 15.75
CA GLU A 86 -2.13 -16.95 14.72
C GLU A 86 -2.47 -15.46 14.79
N ALA A 87 -3.71 -15.11 15.16
CA ALA A 87 -4.15 -13.71 15.30
C ALA A 87 -3.41 -12.99 16.43
N LEU A 88 -2.94 -13.72 17.45
CA LEU A 88 -2.11 -13.18 18.52
C LEU A 88 -0.65 -13.06 18.07
N LEU A 89 -0.13 -14.07 17.37
CA LEU A 89 1.26 -14.11 16.90
C LEU A 89 1.58 -12.99 15.88
N ASP A 90 0.62 -12.65 15.02
CA ASP A 90 0.82 -11.68 13.95
C ASP A 90 0.32 -10.26 14.28
N GLY A 91 -0.15 -10.05 15.52
CA GLY A 91 -0.60 -8.75 16.03
C GLY A 91 -1.96 -8.29 15.51
N LEU A 92 -2.78 -9.15 14.90
CA LEU A 92 -4.18 -8.84 14.60
C LEU A 92 -4.98 -8.55 15.87
N LEU A 93 -4.76 -9.36 16.91
CA LEU A 93 -5.39 -9.27 18.21
C LEU A 93 -4.32 -9.14 19.29
N LEU A 94 -4.50 -8.16 20.18
CA LEU A 94 -3.71 -7.97 21.38
C LEU A 94 -4.50 -8.48 22.58
N ALA A 95 -3.87 -9.26 23.45
CA ALA A 95 -4.48 -9.62 24.73
C ALA A 95 -4.65 -8.37 25.61
N THR A 96 -5.77 -8.31 26.32
CA THR A 96 -6.02 -7.29 27.35
C THR A 96 -5.89 -7.88 28.74
N ASP A 97 -5.99 -7.04 29.78
CA ASP A 97 -5.99 -7.48 31.18
C ASP A 97 -7.29 -8.24 31.55
N ILE A 98 -8.31 -8.23 30.69
CA ILE A 98 -9.59 -8.90 30.89
C ILE A 98 -9.60 -10.21 30.10
N ALA A 99 -9.78 -11.33 30.81
CA ALA A 99 -9.81 -12.65 30.20
C ALA A 99 -10.94 -12.76 29.15
N GLY A 100 -10.59 -13.25 27.96
CA GLY A 100 -11.52 -13.36 26.83
C GLY A 100 -11.74 -12.06 26.05
N GLN A 101 -11.07 -10.97 26.42
CA GLN A 101 -11.10 -9.71 25.70
C GLN A 101 -9.78 -9.45 24.98
N TYR A 102 -9.89 -9.11 23.70
CA TYR A 102 -8.78 -8.83 22.81
C TYR A 102 -9.01 -7.52 22.06
N THR A 103 -7.94 -6.86 21.67
CA THR A 103 -7.99 -5.57 20.99
C THR A 103 -7.38 -5.66 19.60
N CYS A 104 -8.10 -5.23 18.58
CA CYS A 104 -7.55 -4.98 17.25
C CYS A 104 -7.40 -3.45 17.09
N LEU A 105 -6.16 -2.99 17.00
CA LEU A 105 -5.84 -1.58 16.75
C LEU A 105 -5.78 -1.33 15.25
N ARG A 106 -6.39 -0.24 14.80
CA ARG A 106 -6.36 0.19 13.40
C ARG A 106 -4.94 0.34 12.88
N SER A 107 -4.07 0.99 13.65
CA SER A 107 -2.67 1.23 13.26
C SER A 107 -1.86 -0.07 13.12
N LEU A 108 -2.19 -1.12 13.88
CA LEU A 108 -1.54 -2.43 13.73
C LEU A 108 -2.14 -3.22 12.56
N PHE A 109 -3.47 -3.21 12.41
CA PHE A 109 -4.16 -3.90 11.33
C PHE A 109 -3.61 -3.52 9.95
N TRP A 110 -3.47 -2.22 9.68
CA TRP A 110 -2.95 -1.73 8.40
C TRP A 110 -1.44 -1.90 8.25
N GLN A 111 -0.69 -2.17 9.32
CA GLN A 111 0.74 -2.46 9.21
C GLN A 111 1.04 -3.91 8.80
N ARG A 112 0.03 -4.77 8.76
CA ARG A 112 0.20 -6.16 8.39
C ARG A 112 0.29 -6.31 6.88
N PRO A 113 1.30 -7.03 6.37
CA PRO A 113 1.52 -7.16 4.92
C PRO A 113 0.45 -8.02 4.25
N GLN A 114 -0.09 -9.00 4.97
CA GLN A 114 -1.19 -9.83 4.50
C GLN A 114 -2.54 -9.15 4.79
N PRO A 115 -3.48 -9.19 3.83
CA PRO A 115 -3.43 -9.87 2.54
C PRO A 115 -2.90 -9.01 1.39
N TRP A 116 -2.54 -7.76 1.67
CA TRP A 116 -2.30 -6.75 0.65
C TRP A 116 -1.21 -7.13 -0.34
N LEU A 117 -0.15 -7.80 0.13
CA LEU A 117 1.01 -8.19 -0.68
C LEU A 117 0.87 -9.56 -1.38
N GLY A 118 -0.30 -10.21 -1.32
CA GLY A 118 -0.53 -11.54 -1.92
C GLY A 118 0.05 -12.70 -1.08
N GLU A 119 -0.06 -13.94 -1.57
CA GLU A 119 0.03 -15.17 -0.75
C GLU A 119 1.38 -15.45 -0.06
N THR A 120 2.50 -14.91 -0.58
CA THR A 120 3.83 -15.17 -0.01
C THR A 120 4.54 -13.86 0.29
N VAL A 121 4.59 -13.49 1.57
CA VAL A 121 5.50 -12.45 2.03
C VAL A 121 6.75 -13.15 2.53
N ALA A 122 7.81 -13.07 1.75
CA ALA A 122 9.12 -13.47 2.23
C ALA A 122 9.47 -12.65 3.49
N PRO A 123 10.18 -13.22 4.46
CA PRO A 123 10.70 -12.44 5.57
C PRO A 123 11.57 -11.29 5.04
N ALA A 124 11.71 -10.23 5.85
CA ALA A 124 12.54 -9.09 5.49
C ALA A 124 13.93 -9.56 5.03
N TYR A 125 14.38 -9.08 3.86
CA TYR A 125 15.62 -9.54 3.27
C TYR A 125 16.81 -9.30 4.22
N PRO A 126 17.71 -10.29 4.42
CA PRO A 126 18.81 -10.18 5.37
C PRO A 126 19.67 -8.93 5.13
N LEU A 127 20.02 -8.24 6.22
CA LEU A 127 20.83 -7.03 6.13
C LEU A 127 22.28 -7.41 5.81
N HIS A 128 22.74 -7.01 4.63
CA HIS A 128 24.15 -7.05 4.24
C HIS A 128 24.53 -5.69 3.64
N MET A 129 25.56 -5.03 4.15
CA MET A 129 25.96 -3.71 3.67
C MET A 129 26.94 -3.82 2.51
N VAL A 130 26.66 -3.08 1.43
CA VAL A 130 27.50 -3.01 0.23
C VAL A 130 27.90 -1.56 -0.04
N ILE A 131 28.86 -1.37 -0.94
CA ILE A 131 29.19 -0.06 -1.49
C ILE A 131 29.03 -0.12 -3.00
N SER A 132 28.15 0.73 -3.55
CA SER A 132 27.99 0.92 -5.00
C SER A 132 27.90 2.40 -5.32
N ALA A 133 28.44 2.83 -6.47
CA ALA A 133 28.49 4.25 -6.88
C ALA A 133 28.97 5.23 -5.77
N GLY A 134 29.92 4.79 -4.92
CA GLY A 134 30.46 5.59 -3.82
C GLY A 134 29.55 5.73 -2.59
N LYS A 135 28.42 5.01 -2.53
CA LYS A 135 27.46 5.05 -1.43
C LYS A 135 27.43 3.72 -0.69
N ARG A 136 27.43 3.76 0.65
CA ARG A 136 27.24 2.57 1.49
C ARG A 136 25.74 2.41 1.80
N HIS A 137 25.16 1.27 1.46
CA HIS A 137 23.73 0.98 1.62
C HIS A 137 23.48 -0.54 1.79
N PRO A 138 22.29 -0.97 2.22
CA PRO A 138 21.92 -2.37 2.22
C PRO A 138 21.90 -2.97 0.81
N LEU A 139 22.31 -4.24 0.70
CA LEU A 139 22.03 -5.08 -0.45
C LEU A 139 20.51 -5.23 -0.59
N ARG A 140 19.98 -4.86 -1.74
CA ARG A 140 18.54 -4.87 -2.01
C ARG A 140 18.09 -6.27 -2.42
N ALA A 141 16.88 -6.64 -2.02
CA ALA A 141 16.26 -7.88 -2.45
C ALA A 141 16.11 -7.89 -3.99
N PRO A 142 16.07 -9.08 -4.61
CA PRO A 142 15.61 -9.20 -5.99
C PRO A 142 14.25 -8.52 -6.18
N LYS A 143 14.05 -7.92 -7.36
CA LYS A 143 12.78 -7.27 -7.68
C LYS A 143 11.67 -8.32 -7.72
N PRO A 144 10.49 -8.04 -7.16
CA PRO A 144 9.34 -8.92 -7.33
C PRO A 144 8.88 -8.91 -8.80
N GLU A 145 8.04 -9.87 -9.16
CA GLU A 145 7.40 -9.95 -10.47
C GLU A 145 5.89 -10.13 -10.30
N GLY A 146 5.11 -9.54 -11.21
CA GLY A 146 3.65 -9.66 -11.22
C GLY A 146 2.98 -8.68 -10.26
N GLU A 147 1.81 -9.05 -9.75
CA GLU A 147 1.06 -8.23 -8.79
C GLU A 147 1.73 -8.25 -7.42
N VAL A 148 2.00 -7.06 -6.87
CA VAL A 148 2.71 -6.88 -5.61
C VAL A 148 1.86 -6.23 -4.52
N TYR A 149 0.70 -5.71 -4.89
CA TYR A 149 -0.23 -5.08 -3.96
C TYR A 149 -1.65 -5.09 -4.50
N ARG A 150 -2.65 -5.35 -3.66
CA ARG A 150 -4.06 -5.12 -3.97
C ARG A 150 -4.86 -4.72 -2.73
N ARG A 151 -5.82 -3.79 -2.90
CA ARG A 151 -6.84 -3.43 -1.90
C ARG A 151 -8.14 -3.01 -2.59
N PHE A 152 -9.27 -3.22 -1.95
CA PHE A 152 -10.53 -2.61 -2.37
C PHE A 152 -10.67 -1.21 -1.74
N ASP A 153 -10.94 -0.18 -2.55
CA ASP A 153 -11.27 1.15 -2.05
C ASP A 153 -12.79 1.28 -1.96
N SER A 154 -13.33 1.23 -0.74
CA SER A 154 -14.77 1.23 -0.49
C SER A 154 -15.45 2.52 -0.93
N ARG A 155 -14.73 3.64 -0.95
CA ARG A 155 -15.26 4.96 -1.36
C ARG A 155 -15.45 5.03 -2.87
N LEU A 156 -14.61 4.31 -3.61
CA LEU A 156 -14.68 4.25 -5.07
C LEU A 156 -15.49 3.05 -5.56
N GLY A 157 -15.67 2.03 -4.72
CA GLY A 157 -16.28 0.76 -5.13
C GLY A 157 -15.42 -0.01 -6.14
N GLN A 158 -14.09 0.16 -6.08
CA GLN A 158 -13.17 -0.40 -7.07
C GLN A 158 -11.94 -1.00 -6.41
N TRP A 159 -11.37 -2.02 -7.06
CA TRP A 159 -10.08 -2.56 -6.70
C TRP A 159 -8.97 -1.66 -7.19
N ILE A 160 -8.00 -1.40 -6.31
CA ILE A 160 -6.73 -0.83 -6.69
C ILE A 160 -5.63 -1.88 -6.52
N SER A 161 -4.80 -2.05 -7.55
CA SER A 161 -3.62 -2.90 -7.48
C SER A 161 -2.38 -2.24 -8.06
N LEU A 162 -1.23 -2.75 -7.64
CA LEU A 162 0.08 -2.41 -8.19
C LEU A 162 0.70 -3.71 -8.69
N ARG A 163 1.22 -3.69 -9.91
CA ARG A 163 2.03 -4.78 -10.45
C ARG A 163 3.34 -4.25 -11.00
N THR A 164 4.35 -5.09 -11.08
CA THR A 164 5.58 -4.73 -11.79
C THR A 164 5.28 -4.49 -13.26
N LEU A 165 6.01 -3.53 -13.84
CA LEU A 165 5.96 -3.28 -15.27
C LEU A 165 6.50 -4.50 -16.02
N ASP A 166 5.79 -4.92 -17.06
CA ASP A 166 6.27 -5.92 -18.02
C ASP A 166 6.60 -5.16 -19.31
N ILE A 167 7.86 -5.19 -19.73
CA ILE A 167 8.33 -4.40 -20.88
C ILE A 167 7.60 -4.82 -22.16
N GLU A 168 7.37 -6.11 -22.38
CA GLU A 168 6.71 -6.57 -23.59
C GLU A 168 5.23 -6.18 -23.62
N LEU A 169 4.56 -6.20 -22.47
CA LEU A 169 3.14 -5.85 -22.38
C LEU A 169 2.87 -4.34 -22.26
N ASP A 170 3.77 -3.58 -21.64
CA ASP A 170 3.52 -2.19 -21.25
C ASP A 170 4.29 -1.15 -22.06
N LEU A 171 5.29 -1.54 -22.87
CA LEU A 171 6.13 -0.58 -23.60
C LEU A 171 5.32 0.39 -24.48
N GLU A 172 4.36 -0.10 -25.25
CA GLU A 172 3.51 0.77 -26.08
C GLU A 172 2.68 1.74 -25.24
N ARG A 173 2.16 1.27 -24.10
CA ARG A 173 1.36 2.06 -23.16
C ARG A 173 2.21 3.14 -22.51
N PHE A 174 3.37 2.77 -21.98
CA PHE A 174 4.34 3.68 -21.40
C PHE A 174 4.76 4.75 -22.42
N SER A 175 5.07 4.33 -23.64
CA SER A 175 5.47 5.23 -24.73
C SER A 175 4.36 6.22 -25.10
N ARG A 176 3.11 5.77 -25.18
CA ARG A 176 1.95 6.66 -25.40
C ARG A 176 1.80 7.68 -24.27
N TRP A 177 1.92 7.23 -23.02
CA TRP A 177 1.79 8.12 -21.87
C TRP A 177 2.90 9.17 -21.84
N GLN A 178 4.17 8.77 -22.04
CA GLN A 178 5.31 9.68 -22.04
C GLN A 178 5.22 10.76 -23.12
N ASN A 179 4.67 10.42 -24.29
CA ASN A 179 4.52 11.36 -25.41
C ASN A 179 3.27 12.26 -25.31
N THR A 180 2.48 12.17 -24.24
CA THR A 180 1.35 13.09 -24.05
C THR A 180 1.88 14.46 -23.59
N PRO A 181 1.43 15.61 -24.16
CA PRO A 181 1.96 16.93 -23.81
C PRO A 181 2.04 17.21 -22.30
N ARG A 182 0.96 16.93 -21.58
CA ARG A 182 0.88 17.07 -20.12
C ARG A 182 1.97 16.28 -19.37
N VAL A 183 2.34 15.11 -19.88
CA VAL A 183 3.34 14.25 -19.25
C VAL A 183 4.74 14.79 -19.54
N MET A 184 5.00 15.13 -20.80
CA MET A 184 6.27 15.73 -21.22
C MET A 184 6.61 16.98 -20.42
N ASP A 185 5.61 17.82 -20.08
CA ASP A 185 5.80 19.03 -19.27
C ASP A 185 6.43 18.78 -17.87
N PHE A 186 6.35 17.55 -17.34
CA PHE A 186 6.88 17.21 -16.01
C PHE A 186 7.96 16.13 -16.02
N TRP A 187 7.91 15.21 -16.98
CA TRP A 187 8.79 14.05 -17.05
C TRP A 187 9.90 14.19 -18.09
N GLU A 188 9.71 15.00 -19.13
CA GLU A 188 10.71 15.27 -20.18
C GLU A 188 11.27 14.01 -20.91
N GLU A 189 10.63 12.84 -20.72
CA GLU A 189 11.00 11.56 -21.36
C GLU A 189 10.19 11.30 -22.65
N GLY A 190 9.89 12.33 -23.43
CA GLY A 190 9.30 12.14 -24.77
C GLY A 190 10.28 11.43 -25.71
N GLY A 191 9.80 10.57 -26.60
CA GLY A 191 10.71 9.78 -27.42
C GLY A 191 10.09 8.67 -28.26
N THR A 192 10.98 7.97 -28.97
CA THR A 192 10.64 6.80 -29.77
C THR A 192 10.40 5.58 -28.89
N LEU A 193 9.68 4.58 -29.43
CA LEU A 193 9.46 3.30 -28.75
C LEU A 193 10.78 2.62 -28.36
N GLU A 194 11.80 2.70 -29.23
CA GLU A 194 13.13 2.14 -29.00
C GLU A 194 13.85 2.81 -27.82
N ARG A 195 13.80 4.16 -27.74
CA ARG A 195 14.36 4.89 -26.60
C ARG A 195 13.68 4.48 -25.29
N HIS A 196 12.36 4.33 -25.31
CA HIS A 196 11.60 3.92 -24.13
C HIS A 196 11.90 2.48 -23.71
N ARG A 197 12.12 1.56 -24.65
CA ARG A 197 12.55 0.20 -24.36
C ARG A 197 13.89 0.20 -23.63
N GLN A 198 14.89 0.88 -24.18
CA GLN A 198 16.23 0.99 -23.58
C GLN A 198 16.19 1.63 -22.18
N PHE A 199 15.34 2.65 -21.99
CA PHE A 199 15.11 3.26 -20.70
C PHE A 199 14.55 2.26 -19.68
N LEU A 200 13.49 1.53 -20.05
CA LEU A 200 12.87 0.53 -19.17
C LEU A 200 13.80 -0.65 -18.89
N GLU A 201 14.59 -1.11 -19.85
CA GLU A 201 15.59 -2.18 -19.66
C GLU A 201 16.71 -1.73 -18.70
N THR A 202 17.14 -0.47 -18.79
CA THR A 202 18.11 0.12 -17.84
C THR A 202 17.55 0.12 -16.43
N LEU A 203 16.30 0.58 -16.26
CA LEU A 203 15.63 0.56 -14.96
C LEU A 203 15.40 -0.87 -14.47
N ALA A 204 15.06 -1.82 -15.34
CA ALA A 204 14.88 -3.22 -14.97
C ALA A 204 16.17 -3.82 -14.38
N ALA A 205 17.33 -3.49 -14.96
CA ALA A 205 18.65 -3.94 -14.49
C ALA A 205 19.14 -3.26 -13.20
N ASP A 206 18.62 -2.07 -12.85
CA ASP A 206 19.08 -1.30 -11.69
C ASP A 206 18.38 -1.70 -10.37
N PRO A 207 19.03 -2.37 -9.40
CA PRO A 207 18.41 -2.80 -8.14
C PRO A 207 17.85 -1.66 -7.27
N HIS A 208 18.29 -0.43 -7.52
CA HIS A 208 17.85 0.77 -6.82
C HIS A 208 16.37 1.10 -7.07
N THR A 209 15.84 0.77 -8.26
CA THR A 209 14.51 1.21 -8.72
C THR A 209 13.56 0.04 -8.97
N LEU A 210 12.27 0.27 -8.75
CA LEU A 210 11.19 -0.66 -9.07
C LEU A 210 10.12 0.08 -9.88
N THR A 211 9.90 -0.36 -11.11
CA THR A 211 8.88 0.18 -12.01
C THR A 211 7.57 -0.54 -11.81
N LEU A 212 6.50 0.21 -11.52
CA LEU A 212 5.18 -0.31 -11.22
C LEU A 212 4.14 0.28 -12.17
N ILE A 213 3.10 -0.53 -12.41
CA ILE A 213 1.89 -0.13 -13.09
C ILE A 213 0.74 -0.15 -12.07
N GLY A 214 0.06 0.98 -11.93
CA GLY A 214 -1.17 1.09 -11.16
C GLY A 214 -2.37 0.66 -11.98
N CYS A 215 -3.26 -0.11 -11.36
CA CYS A 215 -4.49 -0.60 -11.98
C CYS A 215 -5.71 -0.24 -11.12
N PHE A 216 -6.82 0.13 -11.78
CA PHE A 216 -8.16 0.12 -11.18
C PHE A 216 -8.98 -0.99 -11.83
N ASP A 217 -9.53 -1.93 -11.05
CA ASP A 217 -10.23 -3.11 -11.56
C ASP A 217 -9.46 -3.81 -12.69
N ASP A 218 -8.16 -4.02 -12.45
CA ASP A 218 -7.19 -4.59 -13.40
C ASP A 218 -6.91 -3.76 -14.67
N GLN A 219 -7.51 -2.58 -14.82
CA GLN A 219 -7.23 -1.66 -15.93
C GLN A 219 -6.04 -0.75 -15.60
N PRO A 220 -4.92 -0.84 -16.36
CA PRO A 220 -3.75 -0.02 -16.08
C PRO A 220 -3.97 1.46 -16.40
N PHE A 221 -3.61 2.35 -15.46
CA PHE A 221 -3.86 3.79 -15.58
C PHE A 221 -2.64 4.68 -15.30
N ALA A 222 -1.65 4.18 -14.56
CA ALA A 222 -0.50 4.94 -14.10
C ALA A 222 0.79 4.14 -14.13
N TYR A 223 1.89 4.86 -14.26
CA TYR A 223 3.26 4.39 -14.11
C TYR A 223 3.87 5.01 -12.86
N PHE A 224 4.60 4.21 -12.08
CA PHE A 224 5.32 4.66 -10.89
C PHE A 224 6.74 4.13 -10.90
N GLU A 225 7.66 4.93 -10.38
CA GLU A 225 9.00 4.49 -10.00
C GLU A 225 9.09 4.56 -8.48
N ALA A 226 9.35 3.42 -7.84
CA ALA A 226 9.65 3.37 -6.43
C ALA A 226 11.14 3.05 -6.25
N TYR A 227 11.88 3.89 -5.54
CA TYR A 227 13.33 3.83 -5.48
C TYR A 227 13.85 3.84 -4.04
N TRP A 228 15.09 3.39 -3.81
CA TRP A 228 15.74 3.50 -2.50
C TRP A 228 16.42 4.86 -2.35
N ALA A 229 15.88 5.73 -1.51
CA ALA A 229 16.29 7.13 -1.46
C ALA A 229 17.78 7.33 -1.13
N LYS A 230 18.39 6.41 -0.37
CA LYS A 230 19.84 6.40 -0.05
C LYS A 230 20.71 6.33 -1.29
N GLU A 231 20.26 5.59 -2.30
CA GLU A 231 20.97 5.37 -3.57
C GLU A 231 20.64 6.43 -4.61
N ASP A 232 19.57 7.19 -4.43
CA ASP A 232 19.11 8.22 -5.36
C ASP A 232 19.83 9.59 -5.22
N ARG A 233 19.62 10.48 -6.19
CA ARG A 233 20.06 11.89 -6.18
C ARG A 233 19.42 12.72 -5.06
N ILE A 234 18.30 12.31 -4.47
CA ILE A 234 17.68 13.01 -3.34
C ILE A 234 18.47 12.85 -2.03
N ALA A 235 19.26 11.77 -1.89
CA ALA A 235 20.00 11.44 -0.65
C ALA A 235 20.76 12.61 0.00
N PRO A 236 21.52 13.45 -0.74
CA PRO A 236 22.32 14.51 -0.11
C PRO A 236 21.49 15.65 0.48
N PHE A 237 20.19 15.71 0.17
CA PHE A 237 19.35 16.83 0.55
C PHE A 237 18.64 16.62 1.89
N TYR A 238 18.77 15.47 2.56
CA TYR A 238 18.26 15.28 3.92
C TYR A 238 18.99 14.14 4.64
N ASP A 239 18.71 13.95 5.93
CA ASP A 239 19.27 12.83 6.70
C ASP A 239 18.57 11.51 6.32
N VAL A 240 19.05 10.89 5.25
CA VAL A 240 18.48 9.70 4.62
C VAL A 240 18.86 8.40 5.35
N ASP A 241 17.84 7.59 5.63
CA ASP A 241 17.97 6.27 6.25
C ASP A 241 18.22 5.19 5.19
N ASP A 242 18.79 4.08 5.62
CA ASP A 242 19.13 2.94 4.77
C ASP A 242 17.91 2.32 4.07
N PHE A 243 16.70 2.47 4.62
CA PHE A 243 15.46 1.91 4.07
C PHE A 243 14.43 2.96 3.65
N ASP A 244 14.80 4.24 3.58
CA ASP A 244 13.90 5.24 3.02
C ASP A 244 13.58 4.92 1.55
N ARG A 245 12.30 5.04 1.19
CA ARG A 245 11.82 4.85 -0.18
C ARG A 245 11.45 6.19 -0.78
N GLY A 246 11.62 6.36 -2.07
CA GLY A 246 11.07 7.51 -2.79
C GLY A 246 10.17 7.10 -3.94
N ILE A 247 9.36 8.04 -4.41
CA ILE A 247 8.37 7.80 -5.47
C ILE A 247 8.39 8.87 -6.55
N HIS A 248 8.42 8.45 -7.81
CA HIS A 248 7.97 9.25 -8.95
C HIS A 248 6.69 8.64 -9.52
N MET A 249 5.81 9.50 -10.02
CA MET A 249 4.46 9.08 -10.40
C MET A 249 3.94 9.79 -11.64
N LEU A 250 3.27 9.01 -12.48
CA LEU A 250 2.66 9.44 -13.71
C LEU A 250 1.29 8.80 -13.86
N VAL A 251 0.24 9.62 -13.84
CA VAL A 251 -1.09 9.17 -14.32
C VAL A 251 -1.13 9.37 -15.82
N GLY A 252 -1.22 8.29 -16.59
CA GLY A 252 -1.28 8.32 -18.05
C GLY A 252 -2.72 8.47 -18.56
N GLU A 253 -3.65 7.70 -17.99
CA GLU A 253 -5.04 7.68 -18.42
C GLU A 253 -5.88 8.83 -17.83
N GLN A 254 -6.59 9.56 -18.69
CA GLN A 254 -7.35 10.73 -18.27
C GLN A 254 -8.57 10.39 -17.41
N ALA A 255 -9.20 9.24 -17.68
CA ALA A 255 -10.39 8.77 -16.97
C ALA A 255 -10.14 8.50 -15.47
N HIS A 256 -8.88 8.30 -15.08
CA HIS A 256 -8.49 8.00 -13.69
C HIS A 256 -7.87 9.20 -12.98
N ARG A 257 -8.16 10.42 -13.45
CA ARG A 257 -7.74 11.67 -12.81
C ARG A 257 -8.80 12.17 -11.83
N GLY A 258 -8.37 12.95 -10.84
CA GLY A 258 -9.25 13.61 -9.87
C GLY A 258 -8.79 13.38 -8.43
N PRO A 259 -9.13 14.28 -7.50
CA PRO A 259 -8.66 14.22 -6.12
C PRO A 259 -8.99 12.90 -5.42
N HIS A 260 -10.19 12.35 -5.65
CA HIS A 260 -10.62 11.07 -5.07
C HIS A 260 -9.79 9.88 -5.58
N LYS A 261 -9.45 9.85 -6.88
CA LYS A 261 -8.56 8.83 -7.45
C LYS A 261 -7.13 8.97 -6.94
N VAL A 262 -6.63 10.22 -6.84
CA VAL A 262 -5.29 10.50 -6.29
C VAL A 262 -5.18 10.04 -4.84
N ALA A 263 -6.18 10.32 -4.01
CA ALA A 263 -6.22 9.82 -2.64
C ALA A 263 -6.14 8.28 -2.59
N SER A 264 -6.87 7.60 -3.47
CA SER A 264 -6.83 6.14 -3.57
C SER A 264 -5.45 5.60 -3.94
N TRP A 265 -4.87 6.04 -5.07
CA TRP A 265 -3.62 5.45 -5.55
C TRP A 265 -2.37 5.92 -4.83
N LEU A 266 -2.32 7.17 -4.36
CA LEU A 266 -1.16 7.65 -3.62
C LEU A 266 -1.06 6.93 -2.26
N SER A 267 -2.22 6.71 -1.62
CA SER A 267 -2.28 5.96 -0.37
C SER A 267 -1.94 4.47 -0.58
N ALA A 268 -2.42 3.84 -1.66
CA ALA A 268 -2.06 2.47 -2.01
C ALA A 268 -0.56 2.29 -2.30
N LEU A 269 0.05 3.20 -3.07
CA LEU A 269 1.50 3.19 -3.35
C LEU A 269 2.32 3.37 -2.06
N THR A 270 1.94 4.34 -1.23
CA THR A 270 2.62 4.59 0.05
C THR A 270 2.47 3.39 1.01
N HIS A 271 1.27 2.80 1.08
CA HIS A 271 0.99 1.62 1.88
C HIS A 271 1.85 0.44 1.45
N TYR A 272 1.88 0.14 0.14
CA TYR A 272 2.72 -0.90 -0.43
C TYR A 272 4.18 -0.75 0.00
N LEU A 273 4.75 0.46 -0.10
CA LEU A 273 6.17 0.68 0.23
C LEU A 273 6.49 0.45 1.71
N PHE A 274 5.57 0.83 2.62
CA PHE A 274 5.73 0.53 4.03
C PHE A 274 5.60 -0.96 4.36
N LEU A 275 4.79 -1.70 3.60
CA LEU A 275 4.59 -3.13 3.81
C LEU A 275 5.67 -3.98 3.15
N ALA A 276 6.19 -3.56 2.00
CA ALA A 276 7.18 -4.30 1.21
C ALA A 276 8.50 -4.51 1.97
N ASP A 277 8.90 -3.55 2.81
CA ASP A 277 9.96 -3.74 3.80
C ASP A 277 9.58 -3.03 5.11
N PRO A 278 9.39 -3.77 6.23
CA PRO A 278 8.96 -3.18 7.50
C PRO A 278 9.99 -2.21 8.10
N ARG A 279 11.23 -2.21 7.62
CA ARG A 279 12.27 -1.25 8.03
C ARG A 279 12.12 0.11 7.35
N THR A 280 11.27 0.23 6.32
CA THR A 280 10.96 1.51 5.68
C THR A 280 10.25 2.43 6.67
N ARG A 281 10.93 3.50 7.09
CA ARG A 281 10.39 4.49 8.04
C ARG A 281 9.83 5.73 7.36
N ARG A 282 10.27 6.05 6.15
CA ARG A 282 9.83 7.23 5.39
C ARG A 282 9.66 6.92 3.92
N VAL A 283 8.63 7.54 3.33
CA VAL A 283 8.46 7.66 1.88
C VAL A 283 8.64 9.12 1.49
N VAL A 284 9.50 9.40 0.51
CA VAL A 284 9.81 10.75 0.04
C VAL A 284 9.39 10.98 -1.41
N ALA A 285 9.17 12.24 -1.77
CA ALA A 285 9.04 12.66 -3.16
C ALA A 285 9.58 14.08 -3.33
N GLU A 286 9.90 14.45 -4.57
CA GLU A 286 10.49 15.73 -4.92
C GLU A 286 9.76 16.44 -6.08
N PRO A 287 8.44 16.67 -6.00
CA PRO A 287 7.74 17.44 -7.03
C PRO A 287 8.36 18.84 -7.19
N ARG A 288 8.14 19.47 -8.34
CA ARG A 288 8.50 20.87 -8.52
C ARG A 288 7.80 21.72 -7.45
N ALA A 289 8.52 22.67 -6.86
CA ALA A 289 7.98 23.53 -5.80
C ALA A 289 6.79 24.39 -6.26
N ASP A 290 6.71 24.67 -7.57
CA ASP A 290 5.59 25.38 -8.20
C ASP A 290 4.36 24.50 -8.48
N ASN A 291 4.45 23.17 -8.27
CA ASN A 291 3.34 22.24 -8.47
C ASN A 291 2.41 22.17 -7.24
N ALA A 292 1.76 23.28 -6.92
CA ALA A 292 0.88 23.42 -5.77
C ALA A 292 -0.24 22.36 -5.73
N LYS A 293 -0.70 21.90 -6.90
CA LYS A 293 -1.73 20.86 -7.01
C LYS A 293 -1.24 19.51 -6.51
N MET A 294 -0.06 19.06 -6.95
CA MET A 294 0.51 17.80 -6.48
C MET A 294 0.88 17.89 -5.00
N ILE A 295 1.49 19.00 -4.56
CA ILE A 295 1.82 19.23 -3.15
C ILE A 295 0.57 19.16 -2.28
N GLY A 296 -0.52 19.81 -2.68
CA GLY A 296 -1.80 19.74 -1.97
C GLY A 296 -2.38 18.33 -1.89
N TYR A 297 -2.26 17.52 -2.96
CA TYR A 297 -2.65 16.12 -2.92
C TYR A 297 -1.80 15.29 -1.95
N MET A 298 -0.49 15.49 -1.93
CA MET A 298 0.40 14.79 -1.00
C MET A 298 0.08 15.18 0.45
N GLN A 299 -0.14 16.47 0.73
CA GLN A 299 -0.52 16.96 2.06
C GLN A 299 -1.86 16.40 2.53
N ALA A 300 -2.84 16.31 1.64
CA ALA A 300 -4.12 15.67 1.94
C ALA A 300 -3.98 14.17 2.26
N GLN A 301 -2.89 13.52 1.84
CA GLN A 301 -2.54 12.14 2.19
C GLN A 301 -1.47 12.07 3.30
N GLY A 302 -1.29 13.18 4.04
CA GLY A 302 -0.47 13.26 5.24
C GLY A 302 1.01 13.53 5.03
N TYR A 303 1.49 13.69 3.79
CA TYR A 303 2.88 14.13 3.56
C TYR A 303 3.05 15.56 4.07
N HIS A 304 4.22 15.88 4.62
CA HIS A 304 4.62 17.26 4.88
C HIS A 304 5.74 17.70 3.95
N CYS A 305 5.81 19.00 3.69
CA CYS A 305 6.96 19.58 3.02
C CYS A 305 8.03 19.84 4.07
N GLU A 306 9.13 19.09 4.02
CA GLU A 306 10.27 19.25 4.93
C GLU A 306 11.02 20.56 4.63
N LYS A 307 11.32 20.79 3.34
CA LYS A 307 11.96 21.99 2.82
C LYS A 307 11.92 22.03 1.29
N GLU A 308 12.27 23.17 0.72
CA GLU A 308 12.56 23.29 -0.71
C GLU A 308 14.07 23.33 -0.96
N PHE A 309 14.49 22.81 -2.11
CA PHE A 309 15.90 22.80 -2.54
C PHE A 309 16.01 22.86 -4.07
N ASN A 310 17.21 23.07 -4.60
CA ASN A 310 17.44 23.17 -6.04
C ASN A 310 18.16 21.91 -6.56
N PHE A 311 17.56 21.26 -7.54
CA PHE A 311 18.28 20.45 -8.52
C PHE A 311 18.76 21.33 -9.68
N PRO A 312 19.72 20.88 -10.50
CA PRO A 312 20.16 21.63 -11.67
C PRO A 312 19.03 22.02 -12.64
N HIS A 313 17.99 21.20 -12.75
CA HIS A 313 16.88 21.36 -13.70
C HIS A 313 15.56 21.82 -13.06
N LYS A 314 15.44 21.86 -11.72
CA LYS A 314 14.21 22.31 -11.03
C LYS A 314 14.44 22.75 -9.59
N ARG A 315 13.59 23.66 -9.10
CA ARG A 315 13.36 23.86 -7.66
C ARG A 315 12.37 22.80 -7.18
N ALA A 316 12.78 21.95 -6.25
CA ALA A 316 12.00 20.84 -5.72
C ALA A 316 11.49 21.13 -4.30
N ALA A 317 10.32 20.59 -3.97
CA ALA A 317 9.81 20.50 -2.60
C ALA A 317 10.05 19.07 -2.09
N LEU A 318 10.82 18.91 -1.01
CA LEU A 318 11.01 17.62 -0.33
C LEU A 318 9.73 17.27 0.44
N MET A 319 8.89 16.45 -0.16
CA MET A 319 7.69 15.91 0.47
C MET A 319 8.05 14.61 1.19
N MET A 320 7.60 14.45 2.43
CA MET A 320 7.91 13.28 3.24
C MET A 320 6.67 12.77 3.97
N GLN A 321 6.48 11.46 3.99
CA GLN A 321 5.51 10.76 4.82
C GLN A 321 6.26 9.80 5.74
N SER A 322 6.00 9.88 7.04
CA SER A 322 6.56 8.93 8.01
C SER A 322 5.65 7.74 8.19
N ARG A 323 6.23 6.59 8.53
CA ARG A 323 5.49 5.36 8.84
C ARG A 323 4.49 5.58 9.96
N GLU A 324 4.94 6.20 11.06
CA GLU A 324 4.12 6.51 12.24
C GLU A 324 2.89 7.35 11.85
N ARG A 325 3.10 8.51 11.21
CA ARG A 325 2.00 9.38 10.79
C ARG A 325 1.04 8.70 9.82
N PHE A 326 1.57 7.87 8.92
CA PHE A 326 0.75 7.14 7.96
C PHE A 326 -0.18 6.13 8.64
N PHE A 327 0.28 5.41 9.68
CA PHE A 327 -0.51 4.39 10.36
C PHE A 327 -1.32 4.89 11.56
N ASP A 328 -0.86 5.91 12.29
CA ASP A 328 -1.56 6.49 13.44
C ASP A 328 -2.65 7.49 13.02
N GLY A 329 -2.41 8.23 11.93
CA GLY A 329 -3.41 9.12 11.30
C GLY A 329 -4.17 8.45 10.15
N CYS A 330 -4.12 7.12 10.08
CA CYS A 330 -4.50 6.34 8.90
C CYS A 330 -5.98 6.48 8.54
N SER A 331 -6.29 7.35 7.59
CA SER A 331 -7.60 7.35 6.90
C SER A 331 -7.59 6.44 5.66
N LEU A 332 -6.76 5.38 5.62
CA LEU A 332 -6.81 4.42 4.52
C LEU A 332 -8.24 3.87 4.44
N LEU A 333 -8.85 4.15 3.30
CA LEU A 333 -10.17 3.73 2.85
C LEU A 333 -9.97 3.40 1.38
#